data_AF-A0A7S4FND8-F1
#
_entry.id   AF-A0A7S4FND8-F1
#
_cell.length_a   1.000
_cell.length_b   1.000
_cell.length_c   1.000
_cell.angle_alpha   90.00
_cell.angle_beta   90.00
_cell.angle_gamma   90.00
#
_symmetry.space_group_name_H-M   'P 1'
#
loop_
_entity.id
_entity.type
_entity.pdbx_description
1 polymer ?
#
loop_
_entity_poly.entity_id
_entity_poly.type
_entity_poly.pdbx_seq_one_letter_code
_entity_poly.pdbx_strand_id
1 'polypeptide(L)'
;WYLACDTQLHPSMVKQASLVSNSLILASVQGGRFAALLAPFKPHTEGQGNVGFDRNDTEWNAAVSKCFLYEIHSSGSFMTARSLAGALYLVLLLFLKQEYEAVCKMVTSITCDEEFNAEDEMVFRQLAATIEDVHPNAHSCRLKISLAVNAVHGLRWCPWDVGAELQVYIRKINYVSSACRLSRHEELELLSVVTSSWDKAAVELGGMTLLRGTVRQYLRHL
;
A
#
# COMPACT_ATOMS: atom_id res chain seq x y z
N TRP A 1 -5.18 19.48 -22.64
CA TRP A 1 -4.14 19.34 -21.60
C TRP A 1 -2.87 19.95 -22.12
N TYR A 2 -2.19 20.77 -21.34
CA TYR A 2 -0.84 21.24 -21.65
C TYR A 2 0.11 20.76 -20.54
N LEU A 3 1.37 20.55 -20.91
CA LEU A 3 2.43 20.20 -19.96
C LEU A 3 2.60 21.40 -19.01
N ALA A 4 2.30 21.21 -17.73
CA ALA A 4 2.53 22.27 -16.76
C ALA A 4 4.03 22.35 -16.49
N CYS A 5 4.66 23.49 -16.81
CA CYS A 5 6.02 23.77 -16.39
C CYS A 5 6.04 23.91 -14.85
N ASP A 6 7.03 23.31 -14.18
CA ASP A 6 7.19 23.12 -12.72
C ASP A 6 6.97 24.35 -11.82
N THR A 7 6.89 25.54 -12.38
CA THR A 7 7.01 26.84 -11.69
C THR A 7 5.80 27.26 -10.83
N GLN A 8 4.78 26.42 -10.61
CA GLN A 8 3.63 26.74 -9.75
C GLN A 8 3.09 25.59 -8.89
N LEU A 9 3.89 24.54 -8.68
CA LEU A 9 3.50 23.42 -7.82
C LEU A 9 3.84 23.72 -6.36
N HIS A 10 2.89 23.46 -5.45
CA HIS A 10 3.13 23.58 -4.01
C HIS A 10 4.27 22.64 -3.60
N PRO A 11 5.13 22.96 -2.62
CA PRO A 11 6.29 22.12 -2.27
C PRO A 11 5.95 20.65 -1.95
N SER A 12 4.77 20.38 -1.38
CA SER A 12 4.27 19.02 -1.17
C SER A 12 3.99 18.27 -2.48
N MET A 13 3.51 18.97 -3.51
CA MET A 13 3.32 18.41 -4.86
C MET A 13 4.66 18.10 -5.51
N VAL A 14 5.63 19.02 -5.40
CA VAL A 14 6.97 18.78 -5.95
C VAL A 14 7.58 17.57 -5.26
N LYS A 15 7.41 17.45 -3.93
CA LYS A 15 7.79 16.23 -3.20
C LYS A 15 7.06 15.00 -3.78
N GLN A 16 5.73 14.99 -3.83
CA GLN A 16 4.96 13.85 -4.37
C GLN A 16 5.29 13.50 -5.83
N ALA A 17 5.46 14.48 -6.71
CA ALA A 17 5.81 14.28 -8.11
C ALA A 17 7.28 13.83 -8.26
N SER A 18 8.19 14.35 -7.44
CA SER A 18 9.60 13.91 -7.39
C SER A 18 9.78 12.52 -6.81
N LEU A 19 8.82 12.05 -5.99
CA LEU A 19 8.78 10.69 -5.48
C LEU A 19 8.44 9.67 -6.58
N VAL A 20 7.87 10.11 -7.70
CA VAL A 20 7.52 9.25 -8.82
C VAL A 20 8.37 9.60 -10.05
N SER A 21 9.51 8.94 -10.16
CA SER A 21 10.24 8.85 -11.42
C SER A 21 9.24 8.37 -12.49
N ASN A 22 9.01 9.18 -13.54
CA ASN A 22 7.99 8.98 -14.60
C ASN A 22 6.58 9.56 -14.34
N SER A 23 6.47 10.66 -13.60
CA SER A 23 5.26 11.47 -13.55
C SER A 23 5.22 12.57 -14.62
N LEU A 24 4.05 12.81 -15.21
CA LEU A 24 3.75 13.94 -16.07
C LEU A 24 2.66 14.79 -15.42
N ILE A 25 2.92 16.08 -15.18
CA ILE A 25 1.91 17.00 -14.65
C ILE A 25 1.15 17.65 -15.81
N LEU A 26 -0.17 17.46 -15.80
CA LEU A 26 -1.11 17.93 -16.80
C LEU A 26 -1.98 19.03 -16.21
N ALA A 27 -2.15 20.12 -16.94
CA ALA A 27 -3.13 21.15 -16.61
C ALA A 27 -4.29 21.16 -17.61
N SER A 28 -5.51 21.26 -17.08
CA SER A 28 -6.73 21.42 -17.85
C SER A 28 -6.89 22.87 -18.28
N VAL A 29 -7.54 23.08 -19.43
CA VAL A 29 -7.95 24.41 -19.89
C VAL A 29 -8.98 25.05 -18.93
N GLN A 30 -9.70 24.22 -18.17
CA GLN A 30 -10.68 24.64 -17.16
C GLN A 30 -10.06 24.87 -15.77
N GLY A 31 -8.73 24.83 -15.62
CA GLY A 31 -8.02 25.13 -14.37
C GLY A 31 -7.74 23.95 -13.44
N GLY A 32 -8.29 22.76 -13.71
CA GLY A 32 -7.95 21.54 -12.96
C GLY A 32 -6.51 21.07 -13.23
N ARG A 33 -5.83 20.55 -12.20
CA ARG A 33 -4.48 19.98 -12.28
C ARG A 33 -4.53 18.47 -12.07
N PHE A 34 -3.74 17.74 -12.84
CA PHE A 34 -3.71 16.28 -12.83
C PHE A 34 -2.27 15.82 -12.92
N ALA A 35 -1.97 14.67 -12.30
CA ALA A 35 -0.71 13.97 -12.51
C ALA A 35 -1.01 12.66 -13.24
N ALA A 36 -0.26 12.38 -14.28
CA ALA A 36 -0.25 11.11 -14.96
C ALA A 36 1.00 10.35 -14.53
N LEU A 37 0.83 9.24 -13.81
CA LEU A 37 1.93 8.36 -13.47
C LEU A 37 2.02 7.27 -14.53
N LEU A 38 3.16 7.24 -15.23
CA LEU A 38 3.40 6.22 -16.22
C LEU A 38 3.73 4.91 -15.51
N ALA A 39 3.12 3.85 -16.01
CA ALA A 39 3.30 2.47 -15.58
C ALA A 39 3.80 1.60 -16.76
N PRO A 40 4.85 2.03 -17.50
CA PRO A 40 5.24 1.35 -18.73
C PRO A 40 5.84 -0.03 -18.45
N PHE A 41 6.42 -0.22 -17.27
CA PHE A 41 7.22 -1.37 -16.87
C PHE A 41 6.97 -1.65 -15.38
N LYS A 42 7.27 -2.89 -14.95
CA LYS A 42 7.01 -3.33 -13.58
C LYS A 42 7.95 -2.63 -12.61
N PRO A 43 7.45 -1.94 -11.57
CA PRO A 43 8.30 -1.31 -10.58
C PRO A 43 8.90 -2.36 -9.63
N HIS A 44 10.16 -2.18 -9.26
CA HIS A 44 10.83 -2.97 -8.23
C HIS A 44 11.75 -2.08 -7.38
N THR A 45 12.15 -2.57 -6.21
CA THR A 45 13.14 -1.87 -5.38
C THR A 45 14.52 -1.98 -6.04
N GLU A 46 15.22 -0.85 -6.18
CA GLU A 46 16.59 -0.76 -6.72
C GLU A 46 17.53 -0.20 -5.62
N GLY A 47 17.55 -0.86 -4.47
CA GLY A 47 18.22 -0.38 -3.26
C GLY A 47 17.34 0.55 -2.39
N GLN A 48 17.94 1.16 -1.37
CA GLN A 48 17.18 1.96 -0.38
C GLN A 48 16.52 3.18 -1.03
N GLY A 49 15.18 3.22 -1.02
CA GLY A 49 14.38 4.35 -1.50
C GLY A 49 14.42 4.59 -3.02
N ASN A 50 15.03 3.68 -3.78
CA ASN A 50 15.13 3.77 -5.24
C ASN A 50 14.20 2.76 -5.90
N VAL A 51 13.55 3.18 -6.98
CA VAL A 51 12.60 2.36 -7.73
C VAL A 51 13.13 2.20 -9.14
N GLY A 52 13.44 0.95 -9.48
CA GLY A 52 13.79 0.51 -10.82
C GLY A 52 12.55 0.00 -11.56
N PHE A 53 12.70 -0.22 -12.86
CA PHE A 53 11.61 -0.64 -13.73
C PHE A 53 12.06 -1.81 -14.61
N ASP A 54 11.50 -2.99 -14.36
CA ASP A 54 11.78 -4.20 -15.13
C ASP A 54 11.02 -4.19 -16.46
N ARG A 55 11.79 -4.20 -17.55
CA ARG A 55 11.29 -4.17 -18.92
C ARG A 55 10.93 -5.55 -19.46
N ASN A 56 11.35 -6.62 -18.78
CA ASN A 56 11.20 -7.99 -19.28
C ASN A 56 9.96 -8.70 -18.72
N ASP A 57 9.24 -8.10 -17.77
CA ASP A 57 8.03 -8.69 -17.21
C ASP A 57 6.89 -8.69 -18.25
N THR A 58 6.60 -9.87 -18.79
CA THR A 58 5.62 -10.05 -19.86
C THR A 58 4.19 -9.85 -19.39
N GLU A 59 3.87 -10.15 -18.12
CA GLU A 59 2.54 -9.98 -17.55
C GLU A 59 2.24 -8.48 -17.41
N TRP A 60 3.16 -7.72 -16.82
CA TRP A 60 3.04 -6.27 -16.71
C TRP A 60 3.03 -5.60 -18.09
N ASN A 61 3.88 -6.05 -19.02
CA ASN A 61 3.92 -5.51 -20.37
C ASN A 61 2.63 -5.79 -21.16
N ALA A 62 1.90 -6.85 -20.84
CA ALA A 62 0.59 -7.14 -21.42
C ALA A 62 -0.56 -6.33 -20.79
N ALA A 63 -0.35 -5.69 -19.63
CA ALA A 63 -1.38 -4.90 -18.95
C ALA A 63 -2.00 -3.82 -19.84
N VAL A 64 -3.32 -3.63 -19.74
CA VAL A 64 -4.07 -2.65 -20.56
C VAL A 64 -3.67 -1.22 -20.19
N SER A 65 -3.62 -0.90 -18.90
CA SER A 65 -3.30 0.44 -18.42
C SER A 65 -1.79 0.62 -18.25
N LYS A 66 -1.21 1.52 -19.05
CA LYS A 66 0.20 1.95 -18.93
C LYS A 66 0.36 3.32 -18.28
N CYS A 67 -0.74 3.91 -17.85
CA CYS A 67 -0.79 5.24 -17.30
C CYS A 67 -1.98 5.35 -16.36
N PHE A 68 -1.74 5.85 -15.15
CA PHE A 68 -2.76 6.13 -14.17
C PHE A 68 -2.89 7.64 -13.99
N LEU A 69 -4.11 8.15 -14.07
CA LEU A 69 -4.41 9.58 -13.91
C LEU A 69 -4.90 9.86 -12.50
N TYR A 70 -4.33 10.90 -11.89
CA TYR A 70 -4.65 11.35 -10.55
C TYR A 70 -5.07 12.81 -10.61
N GLU A 71 -6.16 13.14 -9.94
CA GLU A 71 -6.61 14.52 -9.78
C GLU A 71 -5.84 15.16 -8.64
N ILE A 72 -5.39 16.39 -8.85
CA ILE A 72 -4.68 17.16 -7.83
C ILE A 72 -5.70 18.10 -7.22
N HIS A 73 -5.92 17.97 -5.91
CA HIS A 73 -6.83 18.86 -5.20
C HIS A 73 -6.34 20.32 -5.28
N SER A 74 -7.27 21.27 -5.19
CA SER A 74 -6.97 22.71 -5.29
C SER A 74 -5.94 23.20 -4.27
N SER A 75 -5.81 22.53 -3.13
CA SER A 75 -4.77 22.81 -2.12
C SER A 75 -3.36 22.38 -2.53
N GLY A 76 -3.21 21.49 -3.51
CA GLY A 76 -1.93 20.91 -3.90
C GLY A 76 -1.30 19.99 -2.83
N SER A 77 -2.09 19.47 -1.89
CA SER A 77 -1.55 18.65 -0.80
C SER A 77 -1.81 17.15 -0.98
N PHE A 78 -2.70 16.77 -1.89
CA PHE A 78 -3.07 15.37 -2.10
C PHE A 78 -3.53 15.11 -3.52
N MET A 79 -3.37 13.85 -3.91
CA MET A 79 -3.72 13.30 -5.21
C MET A 79 -4.80 12.23 -5.01
N THR A 80 -5.83 12.24 -5.84
CA THR A 80 -6.90 11.24 -5.83
C THR A 80 -6.86 10.42 -7.11
N ALA A 81 -6.74 9.11 -6.98
CA ALA A 81 -6.80 8.21 -8.13
C ALA A 81 -8.23 8.12 -8.67
N ARG A 82 -8.37 7.96 -9.99
CA ARG A 82 -9.68 7.79 -10.64
C ARG A 82 -10.13 6.32 -10.74
N SER A 83 -9.26 5.39 -10.33
CA SER A 83 -9.52 3.96 -10.29
C SER A 83 -8.82 3.32 -9.10
N LEU A 84 -9.30 2.15 -8.67
CA LEU A 84 -8.69 1.36 -7.61
C LEU A 84 -7.27 0.91 -8.00
N ALA A 85 -7.08 0.35 -9.19
CA ALA A 85 -5.75 0.03 -9.74
C ALA A 85 -4.77 1.22 -9.69
N GLY A 86 -5.26 2.45 -9.96
CA GLY A 86 -4.44 3.66 -9.82
C GLY A 86 -4.08 3.96 -8.37
N ALA A 87 -5.01 3.82 -7.43
CA ALA A 87 -4.73 3.99 -6.01
C ALA A 87 -3.71 2.94 -5.52
N LEU A 88 -3.91 1.68 -5.90
CA LEU A 88 -3.00 0.56 -5.61
C LEU A 88 -1.60 0.81 -6.18
N TYR A 89 -1.51 1.32 -7.41
CA TYR A 89 -0.23 1.61 -8.05
C TYR A 89 0.52 2.73 -7.32
N LEU A 90 -0.19 3.78 -6.90
CA LEU A 90 0.42 4.86 -6.11
C LEU A 90 0.90 4.35 -4.74
N VAL A 91 0.09 3.53 -4.06
CA VAL A 91 0.49 2.86 -2.82
C VAL A 91 1.76 2.03 -3.02
N LEU A 92 1.82 1.22 -4.08
CA LEU A 92 2.99 0.42 -4.42
C LEU A 92 4.24 1.29 -4.58
N LEU A 93 4.18 2.35 -5.39
CA LEU A 93 5.33 3.21 -5.64
C LEU A 93 5.80 3.93 -4.36
N LEU A 94 4.87 4.45 -3.56
CA LEU A 94 5.19 5.07 -2.27
C LEU A 94 5.85 4.08 -1.31
N PHE A 95 5.38 2.83 -1.31
CA PHE A 95 5.95 1.78 -0.47
C PHE A 95 7.36 1.41 -0.93
N LEU A 96 7.59 1.20 -2.23
CA LEU A 96 8.93 0.92 -2.76
C LEU A 96 9.91 2.10 -2.52
N LYS A 97 9.39 3.33 -2.45
CA LYS A 97 10.14 4.53 -2.05
C LYS A 97 10.36 4.66 -0.55
N GLN A 98 9.83 3.75 0.26
CA GLN A 98 9.89 3.79 1.73
C GLN A 98 9.21 5.01 2.35
N GLU A 99 8.25 5.63 1.63
CA GLU A 99 7.43 6.75 2.11
C GLU A 99 6.23 6.22 2.91
N TYR A 100 6.51 5.53 4.03
CA TYR A 100 5.51 4.79 4.81
C TYR A 100 4.34 5.64 5.32
N GLU A 101 4.60 6.88 5.72
CA GLU A 101 3.53 7.78 6.17
C GLU A 101 2.56 8.11 5.02
N ALA A 102 3.09 8.30 3.81
CA ALA A 102 2.26 8.54 2.63
C ALA A 102 1.46 7.29 2.27
N VAL A 103 2.06 6.10 2.39
CA VAL A 103 1.33 4.82 2.25
C VAL A 103 0.17 4.77 3.23
N CYS A 104 0.40 4.98 4.53
CA CYS A 104 -0.66 4.92 5.55
C CYS A 104 -1.82 5.89 5.28
N LYS A 105 -1.54 7.09 4.74
CA LYS A 105 -2.57 8.04 4.33
C LYS A 105 -3.36 7.59 3.11
N MET A 106 -2.71 6.91 2.17
CA MET A 106 -3.33 6.41 0.93
C MET A 106 -4.12 5.12 1.11
N VAL A 107 -3.93 4.38 2.21
CA VAL A 107 -4.62 3.09 2.44
C VAL A 107 -6.15 3.24 2.37
N THR A 108 -6.72 4.35 2.84
CA THR A 108 -8.17 4.58 2.77
C THR A 108 -8.70 4.69 1.34
N SER A 109 -7.84 5.00 0.37
CA SER A 109 -8.22 5.09 -1.05
C SER A 109 -8.21 3.74 -1.77
N ILE A 110 -7.70 2.69 -1.12
CA ILE A 110 -7.71 1.31 -1.66
C ILE A 110 -8.71 0.40 -0.94
N THR A 111 -9.47 0.93 0.02
CA THR A 111 -10.63 0.23 0.58
C THR A 111 -11.68 0.11 -0.52
N CYS A 112 -12.12 -1.11 -0.80
CA CYS A 112 -13.13 -1.40 -1.81
C CYS A 112 -14.23 -2.30 -1.23
N ASP A 113 -15.45 -2.11 -1.74
CA ASP A 113 -16.62 -2.95 -1.44
C ASP A 113 -16.95 -3.91 -2.60
N GLU A 114 -16.12 -3.89 -3.66
CA GLU A 114 -16.27 -4.68 -4.88
C GLU A 114 -15.07 -5.59 -5.09
N GLU A 115 -15.28 -6.71 -5.78
CA GLU A 115 -14.20 -7.63 -6.13
C GLU A 115 -13.22 -7.00 -7.13
N PHE A 116 -11.92 -7.23 -6.94
CA PHE A 116 -10.87 -6.85 -7.87
C PHE A 116 -11.14 -7.38 -9.27
N ASN A 117 -11.04 -6.47 -10.24
CA ASN A 117 -10.89 -6.87 -11.62
C ASN A 117 -9.44 -7.33 -11.90
N ALA A 118 -9.18 -7.80 -13.12
CA ALA A 118 -7.87 -8.30 -13.53
C ALA A 118 -6.74 -7.26 -13.39
N GLU A 119 -7.05 -5.97 -13.54
CA GLU A 119 -6.07 -4.89 -13.42
C GLU A 119 -5.73 -4.60 -11.95
N ASP A 120 -6.75 -4.50 -11.09
CA ASP A 120 -6.58 -4.31 -9.64
C ASP A 120 -5.73 -5.44 -9.07
N GLU A 121 -6.06 -6.69 -9.43
CA GLU A 121 -5.34 -7.88 -8.98
C GLU A 121 -3.89 -7.87 -9.45
N MET A 122 -3.65 -7.56 -10.73
CA MET A 122 -2.30 -7.50 -11.30
C MET A 122 -1.41 -6.49 -10.56
N VAL A 123 -1.94 -5.30 -10.26
CA VAL A 123 -1.21 -4.27 -9.49
C VAL A 123 -1.04 -4.71 -8.03
N PHE A 124 -2.09 -5.24 -7.41
CA PHE A 124 -2.07 -5.67 -6.01
C PHE A 124 -1.01 -6.75 -5.75
N ARG A 125 -0.89 -7.74 -6.64
CA ARG A 125 0.14 -8.80 -6.54
C ARG A 125 1.57 -8.24 -6.49
N GLN A 126 1.82 -7.08 -7.10
CA GLN A 126 3.17 -6.48 -7.07
C GLN A 126 3.57 -5.96 -5.68
N LEU A 127 2.62 -5.79 -4.75
CA LEU A 127 2.95 -5.47 -3.36
C LEU A 127 3.82 -6.56 -2.69
N ALA A 128 3.90 -7.77 -3.26
CA ALA A 128 4.84 -8.80 -2.87
C ALA A 128 6.31 -8.32 -2.88
N ALA A 129 6.66 -7.36 -3.75
CA ALA A 129 7.99 -6.75 -3.80
C ALA A 129 8.39 -6.02 -2.50
N THR A 130 7.44 -5.76 -1.61
CA THR A 130 7.67 -5.07 -0.33
C THR A 130 7.97 -6.02 0.83
N ILE A 131 7.87 -7.34 0.64
CA ILE A 131 7.99 -8.33 1.73
C ILE A 131 9.36 -8.30 2.40
N GLU A 132 10.42 -8.06 1.63
CA GLU A 132 11.79 -8.00 2.16
C GLU A 132 12.06 -6.75 3.00
N ASP A 133 11.17 -5.76 2.98
CA ASP A 133 11.28 -4.58 3.82
C ASP A 133 10.93 -4.90 5.28
N VAL A 134 11.98 -5.03 6.10
CA VAL A 134 11.91 -5.34 7.53
C VAL A 134 11.78 -4.10 8.43
N HIS A 135 11.57 -2.91 7.87
CA HIS A 135 11.39 -1.68 8.64
C HIS A 135 10.14 -1.75 9.55
N PRO A 136 10.16 -1.22 10.79
CA PRO A 136 8.99 -1.23 11.67
C PRO A 136 7.71 -0.67 11.03
N ASN A 137 7.82 0.44 10.31
CA ASN A 137 6.68 1.05 9.61
C ASN A 137 6.20 0.21 8.42
N ALA A 138 7.08 -0.57 7.77
CA ALA A 138 6.69 -1.44 6.66
C ALA A 138 5.71 -2.52 7.12
N HIS A 139 5.97 -3.13 8.28
CA HIS A 139 5.02 -4.07 8.91
C HIS A 139 3.66 -3.41 9.16
N SER A 140 3.65 -2.17 9.65
CA SER A 140 2.41 -1.44 9.89
C SER A 140 1.66 -1.11 8.58
N CYS A 141 2.37 -0.70 7.52
CA CYS A 141 1.79 -0.46 6.21
C CYS A 141 1.14 -1.73 5.63
N ARG A 142 1.84 -2.87 5.70
CA ARG A 142 1.29 -4.16 5.24
C ARG A 142 0.03 -4.54 6.00
N LEU A 143 0.00 -4.37 7.32
CA LEU A 143 -1.19 -4.63 8.14
C LEU A 143 -2.37 -3.71 7.82
N LYS A 144 -2.12 -2.41 7.60
CA LYS A 144 -3.15 -1.45 7.18
C LYS A 144 -3.71 -1.79 5.81
N ILE A 145 -2.85 -2.14 4.85
CA ILE A 145 -3.28 -2.61 3.52
C ILE A 145 -4.11 -3.89 3.65
N SER A 146 -3.68 -4.85 4.48
CA SER A 146 -4.43 -6.08 4.74
C SER A 146 -5.83 -5.81 5.25
N LEU A 147 -6.00 -4.87 6.19
CA LEU A 147 -7.32 -4.46 6.66
C LEU A 147 -8.17 -3.85 5.56
N ALA A 148 -7.61 -2.93 4.76
CA ALA A 148 -8.35 -2.24 3.72
C ALA A 148 -8.97 -3.18 2.68
N VAL A 149 -8.34 -4.33 2.40
CA VAL A 149 -8.84 -5.32 1.43
C VAL A 149 -9.56 -6.50 2.08
N ASN A 150 -9.49 -6.64 3.41
CA ASN A 150 -9.99 -7.81 4.12
C ASN A 150 -11.50 -8.01 3.95
N ALA A 151 -12.28 -6.93 3.94
CA ALA A 151 -13.75 -7.01 3.92
C ALA A 151 -14.30 -7.80 2.71
N VAL A 152 -13.69 -7.60 1.54
CA VAL A 152 -14.13 -8.24 0.29
C VAL A 152 -13.30 -9.49 -0.03
N HIS A 153 -11.98 -9.40 0.10
CA HIS A 153 -11.07 -10.43 -0.39
C HIS A 153 -10.71 -11.45 0.68
N GLY A 154 -10.72 -11.03 1.94
CA GLY A 154 -10.13 -11.76 3.05
C GLY A 154 -8.60 -11.77 3.01
N LEU A 155 -7.99 -12.05 4.15
CA LEU A 155 -6.52 -11.97 4.31
C LEU A 155 -5.71 -12.88 3.38
N ARG A 156 -6.31 -13.94 2.82
CA ARG A 156 -5.62 -14.90 1.93
C ARG A 156 -5.09 -14.29 0.64
N TRP A 157 -5.62 -13.14 0.24
CA TRP A 157 -5.17 -12.42 -0.95
C TRP A 157 -3.90 -11.62 -0.70
N CYS A 158 -3.57 -11.32 0.57
CA CYS A 158 -2.37 -10.58 0.90
C CYS A 158 -1.14 -11.40 0.49
N PRO A 159 -0.14 -10.79 -0.17
CA PRO A 159 1.09 -11.49 -0.55
C PRO A 159 1.95 -11.96 0.63
N TRP A 160 1.64 -11.49 1.84
CA TRP A 160 2.34 -11.78 3.09
C TRP A 160 1.43 -12.49 4.10
N ASP A 161 2.05 -13.20 5.04
CA ASP A 161 1.35 -13.76 6.20
C ASP A 161 1.01 -12.64 7.20
N VAL A 162 -0.26 -12.25 7.22
CA VAL A 162 -0.79 -11.19 8.09
C VAL A 162 -0.58 -11.50 9.57
N GLY A 163 -0.64 -12.77 9.97
CA GLY A 163 -0.38 -13.20 11.35
C GLY A 163 1.08 -13.00 11.73
N ALA A 164 2.01 -13.38 10.85
CA ALA A 164 3.44 -13.14 11.04
C ALA A 164 3.77 -11.65 11.09
N GLU A 165 3.20 -10.85 10.19
CA GLU A 165 3.34 -9.39 10.18
C GLU A 165 2.84 -8.77 11.49
N LEU A 166 1.68 -9.20 12.00
CA LEU A 166 1.10 -8.70 13.25
C LEU A 166 2.01 -9.00 14.44
N GLN A 167 2.62 -10.18 14.49
CA GLN A 167 3.59 -10.49 15.53
C GLN A 167 4.81 -9.59 15.52
N VAL A 168 5.36 -9.34 14.33
CA VAL A 168 6.56 -8.52 14.20
C VAL A 168 6.23 -7.07 14.52
N TYR A 169 5.06 -6.58 14.09
CA TYR A 169 4.54 -5.27 14.49
C TYR A 169 4.46 -5.14 16.01
N ILE A 170 3.82 -6.09 16.72
CA ILE A 170 3.70 -6.04 18.19
C ILE A 170 5.08 -6.00 18.84
N ARG A 171 6.04 -6.81 18.36
CA ARG A 171 7.42 -6.82 18.89
C ARG A 171 8.16 -5.51 18.63
N LYS A 172 7.85 -4.82 17.53
CA LYS A 172 8.50 -3.58 17.10
C LYS A 172 7.68 -2.33 17.41
N ILE A 173 6.56 -2.41 18.15
CA ILE A 173 5.58 -1.32 18.29
C ILE A 173 6.18 0.00 18.78
N ASN A 174 7.19 -0.07 19.66
CA ASN A 174 7.92 1.09 20.18
C ASN A 174 8.79 1.80 19.13
N TYR A 175 9.13 1.12 18.04
CA TYR A 175 9.90 1.65 16.91
C TYR A 175 9.00 2.08 15.74
N VAL A 176 7.69 1.81 15.82
CA VAL A 176 6.73 2.27 14.81
C VAL A 176 6.43 3.74 15.05
N SER A 177 6.64 4.54 14.00
CA SER A 177 6.33 5.98 13.99
C SER A 177 4.85 6.21 14.27
N SER A 178 4.52 7.28 14.99
CA SER A 178 3.14 7.61 15.37
C SER A 178 2.20 7.68 14.16
N ALA A 179 2.65 8.26 13.06
CA ALA A 179 1.87 8.40 11.83
C ALA A 179 1.57 7.07 11.12
N CYS A 180 2.37 6.03 11.38
CA CYS A 180 2.18 4.71 10.78
C CYS A 180 1.49 3.73 11.73
N ARG A 181 1.37 4.05 13.02
CA ARG A 181 0.86 3.12 14.05
C ARG A 181 -0.58 2.71 13.76
N LEU A 182 -0.92 1.46 14.07
CA LEU A 182 -2.30 1.01 14.05
C LEU A 182 -3.07 1.68 15.20
N SER A 183 -4.28 2.11 14.92
CA SER A 183 -5.24 2.51 15.94
C SER A 183 -5.70 1.28 16.72
N ARG A 184 -6.21 1.50 17.94
CA ARG A 184 -6.74 0.41 18.76
C ARG A 184 -7.81 -0.41 18.04
N HIS A 185 -8.64 0.24 17.22
CA HIS A 185 -9.67 -0.43 16.45
C HIS A 185 -9.07 -1.37 15.39
N GLU A 186 -8.11 -0.87 14.61
CA GLU A 186 -7.38 -1.66 13.61
C GLU A 186 -6.65 -2.87 14.25
N GLU A 187 -6.03 -2.67 15.42
CA GLU A 187 -5.37 -3.77 16.15
C GLU A 187 -6.37 -4.84 16.58
N LEU A 188 -7.50 -4.45 17.16
CA LEU A 188 -8.54 -5.39 17.58
C LEU A 188 -9.17 -6.14 16.40
N GLU A 189 -9.39 -5.45 15.29
CA GLU A 189 -9.91 -6.06 14.07
C GLU A 189 -8.93 -7.11 13.53
N LEU A 190 -7.65 -6.75 13.34
CA LEU A 190 -6.62 -7.69 12.91
C LEU A 190 -6.51 -8.90 13.83
N LEU A 191 -6.53 -8.68 15.14
CA LEU A 191 -6.51 -9.75 16.13
C LEU A 191 -7.73 -10.68 15.98
N SER A 192 -8.93 -10.13 15.79
CA SER A 192 -10.15 -10.91 15.61
C SER A 192 -10.12 -11.76 14.33
N VAL A 193 -9.66 -11.18 13.22
CA VAL A 193 -9.62 -11.84 11.91
C VAL A 193 -8.55 -12.93 11.90
N VAL A 194 -7.36 -12.61 12.42
CA VAL A 194 -6.24 -13.55 12.51
C VAL A 194 -6.58 -14.71 13.46
N THR A 195 -7.13 -14.46 14.64
CA THR A 195 -7.53 -15.55 15.57
C THR A 195 -8.65 -16.42 15.01
N SER A 196 -9.64 -15.83 14.34
CA SER A 196 -10.70 -16.58 13.67
C SER A 196 -10.16 -17.46 12.53
N SER A 197 -9.15 -16.98 11.80
CA SER A 197 -8.46 -17.78 10.78
C SER A 197 -7.66 -18.93 11.41
N TRP A 198 -7.07 -18.70 12.58
CA TRP A 198 -6.31 -19.71 13.32
C TRP A 198 -7.19 -20.79 13.92
N ASP A 199 -8.38 -20.46 14.40
CA ASP A 199 -9.28 -21.48 14.94
C ASP A 199 -9.81 -22.39 13.83
N LYS A 200 -9.93 -21.88 12.58
CA LYS A 200 -10.19 -22.72 11.41
C LYS A 200 -8.98 -23.60 11.04
N ALA A 201 -7.76 -23.04 11.04
CA ALA A 201 -6.54 -23.77 10.69
C ALA A 201 -6.07 -24.77 11.78
N ALA A 202 -6.30 -24.47 13.06
CA ALA A 202 -5.94 -25.33 14.19
C ALA A 202 -6.84 -26.58 14.30
N VAL A 203 -8.04 -26.55 13.69
CA VAL A 203 -8.86 -27.74 13.46
C VAL A 203 -8.22 -28.66 12.42
N GLU A 204 -7.37 -28.13 11.53
CA GLU A 204 -6.72 -28.89 10.45
C GLU A 204 -5.27 -29.31 10.77
N LEU A 205 -4.46 -28.50 11.47
CA LEU A 205 -3.06 -28.83 11.79
C LEU A 205 -2.62 -28.29 13.17
N GLY A 206 -2.22 -29.19 14.08
CA GLY A 206 -1.90 -28.93 15.49
C GLY A 206 -0.59 -28.18 15.80
N GLY A 207 -0.35 -27.02 15.19
CA GLY A 207 0.97 -26.34 15.22
C GLY A 207 1.02 -24.85 15.66
N MET A 208 0.09 -24.34 16.49
CA MET A 208 -0.08 -22.88 16.70
C MET A 208 0.23 -22.34 18.12
N THR A 209 1.18 -22.92 18.85
CA THR A 209 1.33 -22.64 20.30
C THR A 209 2.07 -21.33 20.64
N LEU A 210 3.10 -20.95 19.88
CA LEU A 210 3.95 -19.77 20.15
C LEU A 210 3.27 -18.43 19.82
N LEU A 211 2.44 -18.42 18.77
CA LEU A 211 1.69 -17.23 18.34
C LEU A 211 0.63 -16.80 19.35
N ARG A 212 -0.10 -17.77 19.89
CA ARG A 212 -1.12 -17.55 20.93
C ARG A 212 -0.54 -16.93 22.20
N GLY A 213 0.70 -17.27 22.58
CA GLY A 213 1.34 -16.73 23.78
C GLY A 213 1.62 -15.22 23.70
N THR A 214 2.27 -14.79 22.61
CA THR A 214 2.64 -13.38 22.40
C THR A 214 1.41 -12.49 22.25
N VAL A 215 0.41 -12.95 21.48
CA VAL A 215 -0.85 -12.22 21.29
C VAL A 215 -1.67 -12.16 22.59
N ARG A 216 -1.76 -13.27 23.35
CA ARG A 216 -2.42 -13.26 24.66
C ARG A 216 -1.72 -12.35 25.67
N GLN A 217 -0.40 -12.25 25.61
CA GLN A 217 0.35 -11.33 26.48
C GLN A 217 0.06 -9.88 26.10
N TYR A 218 0.04 -9.55 24.80
CA TYR A 218 -0.34 -8.23 24.31
C TYR A 218 -1.76 -7.82 24.75
N LEU A 219 -2.73 -8.72 24.59
CA LEU A 219 -4.12 -8.50 25.03
C LEU A 219 -4.28 -8.23 26.53
N ARG A 220 -3.35 -8.69 27.39
CA ARG A 220 -3.40 -8.39 28.84
C ARG A 220 -2.92 -6.99 29.19
N HIS A 221 -2.25 -6.31 28.27
CA HIS A 221 -1.68 -4.97 28.46
C HIS A 221 -2.52 -3.87 27.79
N LEU A 222 -3.60 -4.23 27.09
CA LEU A 222 -4.60 -3.33 26.49
C LEU A 222 -5.77 -3.05 27.44
#